data_AF-A0AAD9PMY8-F1
#
_entry.id   AF-A0AAD9PMY8-F1
#
_cell.length_a   1.000
_cell.length_b   1.000
_cell.length_c   1.000
_cell.angle_alpha   90.00
_cell.angle_beta   90.00
_cell.angle_gamma   90.00
#
_symmetry.space_group_name_H-M   'P 1'
#
loop_
_entity.id
_entity.type
_entity.pdbx_description
1 polymer ?
#
loop_
_entity_poly.entity_id
_entity_poly.type
_entity_poly.pdbx_seq_one_letter_code
_entity_poly.pdbx_strand_id
1 'polypeptide(L)'
;MAKRRRDTKRILTLSVGANVKVSNRTLSATTVQLLLKWLGFEHGILRLLLYRNKNQHRSCWYYRLLSSSLQRLGNFLKKYNSNLTGRKWSDLVASDKFSKCYHLALESLLRAAAAVCRILSMRHFVPLMTAILALLSRCSALLRRLPTNLN
;
A
#
# COMPACT_ATOMS: atom_id res chain seq x y z
N MET A 1 -61.06 4.81 -34.61
CA MET A 1 -60.35 3.82 -35.46
C MET A 1 -58.88 4.24 -35.50
N ALA A 2 -57.82 3.50 -35.15
CA ALA A 2 -57.52 2.15 -34.67
C ALA A 2 -56.26 2.30 -33.75
N LYS A 3 -56.23 1.88 -32.48
CA LYS A 3 -55.87 0.56 -31.91
C LYS A 3 -54.49 -0.02 -32.31
N ARG A 4 -53.68 -0.33 -31.27
CA ARG A 4 -52.49 -1.22 -31.15
C ARG A 4 -51.12 -0.51 -31.34
N ARG A 5 -50.09 -0.68 -30.49
CA ARG A 5 -49.72 -1.73 -29.51
C ARG A 5 -48.94 -1.10 -28.33
N ARG A 6 -49.27 -1.57 -27.11
CA ARG A 6 -48.34 -1.56 -25.97
C ARG A 6 -47.33 -2.68 -26.21
N ASP A 7 -46.05 -2.42 -25.99
CA ASP A 7 -45.10 -3.46 -25.58
C ASP A 7 -43.95 -2.84 -24.78
N THR A 8 -44.10 -2.95 -23.46
CA THR A 8 -43.13 -3.64 -22.60
C THR A 8 -41.64 -3.42 -22.89
N LYS A 9 -41.02 -2.43 -22.24
CA LYS A 9 -39.68 -2.61 -21.67
C LYS A 9 -39.51 -1.76 -20.41
N ARG A 10 -39.99 -2.39 -19.34
CA ARG A 10 -39.61 -2.16 -17.95
C ARG A 10 -38.09 -2.06 -17.82
N ILE A 11 -37.68 -1.10 -16.98
CA ILE A 11 -36.69 -1.25 -15.91
C ILE A 11 -35.29 -1.62 -16.38
N LEU A 12 -34.36 -0.68 -16.23
CA LEU A 12 -33.10 -0.88 -15.51
C LEU A 12 -32.50 0.51 -15.22
N THR A 13 -33.17 1.25 -14.33
CA THR A 13 -32.45 2.12 -13.40
C THR A 13 -31.50 1.20 -12.62
N LEU A 14 -30.26 1.08 -13.07
CA LEU A 14 -29.18 0.51 -12.26
C LEU A 14 -28.86 1.54 -11.17
N SER A 15 -29.74 1.55 -10.17
CA SER A 15 -29.37 1.90 -8.81
C SER A 15 -28.27 0.92 -8.39
N VAL A 16 -27.02 1.24 -8.70
CA VAL A 16 -25.87 0.66 -8.01
C VAL A 16 -25.79 1.35 -6.65
N GLY A 17 -26.85 1.13 -5.85
CA GLY A 17 -26.74 1.03 -4.42
C GLY A 17 -25.99 -0.27 -4.13
N ALA A 18 -24.71 -0.31 -4.51
CA ALA A 18 -23.78 -1.20 -3.84
C ALA A 18 -23.65 -0.60 -2.44
N ASN A 19 -24.59 -0.99 -1.58
CA ASN A 19 -24.40 -1.00 -0.15
C ASN A 19 -23.25 -2.00 0.09
N VAL A 20 -22.03 -1.55 -0.22
CA VAL A 20 -20.81 -2.20 0.21
C VAL A 20 -20.86 -2.00 1.71
N LYS A 21 -21.49 -2.95 2.40
CA LYS A 21 -21.10 -3.30 3.76
C LYS A 21 -19.62 -3.63 3.63
N VAL A 22 -18.77 -2.62 3.75
CA VAL A 22 -17.36 -2.75 4.05
C VAL A 22 -17.41 -3.51 5.37
N SER A 23 -17.25 -4.83 5.26
CA SER A 23 -17.12 -5.69 6.42
C SER A 23 -15.99 -5.06 7.22
N ASN A 24 -16.34 -4.42 8.34
CA ASN A 24 -15.41 -4.00 9.37
C ASN A 24 -14.79 -5.29 9.90
N ARG A 25 -13.88 -5.88 9.13
CA ARG A 25 -13.01 -6.95 9.58
C ARG A 25 -12.11 -6.31 10.60
N THR A 26 -12.55 -6.35 11.85
CA THR A 26 -11.71 -6.10 13.00
C THR A 26 -10.62 -7.17 12.96
N LEU A 27 -9.49 -6.83 12.35
CA LEU A 27 -8.30 -7.68 12.37
C LEU A 27 -7.88 -7.83 13.83
N SER A 28 -7.65 -9.07 14.27
CA SER A 28 -7.12 -9.30 15.60
C SER A 28 -5.75 -8.62 15.74
N ALA A 29 -5.41 -8.20 16.96
CA ALA A 29 -4.11 -7.60 17.25
C ALA A 29 -2.94 -8.52 16.81
N THR A 30 -3.13 -9.84 16.90
CA THR A 30 -2.16 -10.84 16.46
C THR A 30 -1.96 -10.83 14.94
N THR A 31 -3.02 -10.72 14.15
CA THR A 31 -2.91 -10.61 12.69
C THR A 31 -2.21 -9.32 12.28
N VAL A 32 -2.53 -8.20 12.92
CA VAL A 32 -1.87 -6.91 12.68
C VAL A 32 -0.38 -7.00 12.98
N GLN A 33 -0.01 -7.57 14.12
CA GLN A 33 1.38 -7.76 14.49
C GLN A 33 2.12 -8.64 13.47
N LEU A 34 1.48 -9.70 12.99
CA LEU A 34 2.03 -10.55 11.93
C LEU A 34 2.23 -9.76 10.62
N LEU A 35 1.26 -8.93 10.21
CA LEU A 35 1.38 -8.07 9.04
C LEU A 35 2.54 -7.08 9.18
N LEU A 36 2.71 -6.46 10.34
CA LEU A 36 3.81 -5.54 10.61
C LEU A 36 5.18 -6.25 10.61
N LYS A 37 5.25 -7.49 11.14
CA LYS A 37 6.46 -8.33 11.07
C LYS A 37 6.84 -8.65 9.62
N TRP A 38 5.88 -9.10 8.81
CA TRP A 38 6.11 -9.36 7.38
C TRP A 38 6.50 -8.09 6.62
N LEU A 39 5.84 -6.96 6.92
CA LEU A 39 6.19 -5.68 6.31
C LEU A 39 7.61 -5.25 6.69
N GLY A 40 8.02 -5.50 7.94
CA GLY A 40 9.39 -5.30 8.40
C GLY A 40 10.41 -6.19 7.71
N PHE A 41 10.06 -7.45 7.45
CA PHE A 41 10.90 -8.38 6.70
C PHE A 41 11.11 -7.91 5.25
N GLU A 42 10.03 -7.57 4.53
CA GLU A 42 10.10 -7.06 3.15
C GLU A 42 10.87 -5.74 3.07
N HIS A 43 10.66 -4.84 4.04
CA HIS A 43 11.44 -3.60 4.19
C HIS A 43 12.93 -3.88 4.36
N GLY A 44 13.29 -4.88 5.17
CA GLY A 44 14.66 -5.33 5.38
C GLY A 44 15.33 -5.82 4.10
N ILE A 45 14.65 -6.67 3.33
CA ILE A 45 15.15 -7.16 2.03
C ILE A 45 15.36 -5.99 1.06
N LEU A 46 14.38 -5.11 0.94
CA LEU A 46 14.46 -3.97 0.03
C LEU A 46 15.62 -3.04 0.42
N ARG A 47 15.83 -2.81 1.71
CA ARG A 47 16.96 -2.02 2.22
C ARG A 47 18.31 -2.66 1.91
N LEU A 48 18.46 -3.98 2.07
CA LEU A 48 19.69 -4.70 1.70
C LEU A 48 19.97 -4.59 0.20
N LEU A 49 18.94 -4.76 -0.62
CA LEU A 49 19.05 -4.66 -2.08
C LEU A 49 19.49 -3.26 -2.50
N LEU A 50 18.90 -2.21 -1.93
CA LEU A 50 19.31 -0.82 -2.18
C LEU A 50 20.74 -0.54 -1.70
N TYR A 51 21.11 -1.03 -0.52
CA TYR A 51 22.47 -0.86 0.01
C TYR A 51 23.53 -1.47 -0.91
N ARG A 52 23.31 -2.71 -1.39
CA ARG A 52 24.25 -3.38 -2.32
C ARG A 52 24.41 -2.63 -3.65
N ASN A 53 23.36 -1.99 -4.14
CA ASN A 53 23.37 -1.29 -5.42
C ASN A 53 23.60 0.24 -5.28
N LYS A 54 23.96 0.72 -4.07
CA LYS A 54 24.13 2.15 -3.78
C LYS A 54 25.16 2.81 -4.69
N ASN A 55 26.35 2.22 -4.81
CA ASN A 55 27.45 2.85 -5.54
C ASN A 55 27.18 2.94 -7.05
N GLN A 56 26.39 2.02 -7.60
CA GLN A 56 26.01 2.00 -9.02
C GLN A 56 24.96 3.05 -9.37
N HIS A 57 24.09 3.43 -8.41
CA HIS A 57 22.90 4.23 -8.70
C HIS A 57 22.74 5.47 -7.81
N ARG A 58 23.75 5.83 -7.01
CA ARG A 58 23.68 6.96 -6.05
C ARG A 58 23.23 8.28 -6.68
N SER A 59 23.60 8.53 -7.93
CA SER A 59 23.25 9.76 -8.67
C SER A 59 21.87 9.69 -9.32
N CYS A 60 21.31 8.48 -9.52
CA CYS A 60 20.04 8.26 -10.20
C CYS A 60 18.85 8.79 -9.38
N TRP A 61 17.93 9.47 -10.06
CA TRP A 61 16.74 10.07 -9.42
C TRP A 61 15.83 9.02 -8.75
N TYR A 62 15.61 7.87 -9.40
CA TYR A 62 14.76 6.81 -8.85
C TYR A 62 15.34 6.22 -7.55
N TYR A 63 16.67 6.17 -7.43
CA TYR A 63 17.34 5.69 -6.22
C TYR A 63 17.07 6.59 -5.02
N ARG A 64 17.00 7.91 -5.24
CA ARG A 64 16.62 8.89 -4.19
C ARG A 64 15.18 8.68 -3.73
N LEU A 65 14.26 8.42 -4.67
CA LEU A 65 12.85 8.13 -4.36
C LEU A 65 12.70 6.82 -3.59
N LEU A 66 13.38 5.77 -4.01
CA LEU A 66 13.42 4.49 -3.28
C LEU A 66 13.97 4.66 -1.87
N SER A 67 15.08 5.39 -1.72
CA SER A 67 15.69 5.65 -0.42
C SER A 67 14.76 6.43 0.50
N SER A 68 14.10 7.48 -0.02
CA SER A 68 13.12 8.27 0.74
C SER A 68 11.90 7.44 1.15
N SER A 69 11.38 6.61 0.25
CA SER A 69 10.26 5.71 0.55
C SER A 69 10.62 4.69 1.61
N LEU A 70 11.80 4.07 1.53
CA LEU A 70 12.32 3.17 2.56
C LEU A 70 12.47 3.86 3.92
N GLN A 71 12.94 5.11 3.94
CA GLN A 71 13.07 5.85 5.19
C GLN A 71 11.69 6.11 5.82
N ARG A 72 10.70 6.53 5.03
CA ARG A 72 9.32 6.75 5.49
C ARG A 72 8.67 5.47 5.99
N LEU A 73 8.78 4.38 5.24
CA LEU A 73 8.29 3.06 5.65
C LEU A 73 9.00 2.55 6.91
N GLY A 74 10.31 2.76 7.01
CA GLY A 74 11.10 2.41 8.19
C GLY A 74 10.68 3.21 9.43
N ASN A 75 10.40 4.49 9.29
CA ASN A 75 9.88 5.33 10.37
C ASN A 75 8.48 4.88 10.81
N PHE A 76 7.61 4.53 9.85
CA PHE A 76 6.31 3.93 10.14
C PHE A 76 6.46 2.64 10.96
N LEU A 77 7.29 1.71 10.49
CA LEU A 77 7.55 0.44 11.17
C LEU A 77 8.12 0.65 12.57
N LYS A 78 9.15 1.50 12.73
CA LYS A 78 9.72 1.81 14.06
C LYS A 78 8.68 2.36 15.03
N LYS A 79 7.74 3.16 14.54
CA LYS A 79 6.70 3.78 15.36
C LYS A 79 5.59 2.81 15.74
N TYR A 80 5.22 1.87 14.87
CA TYR A 80 4.04 1.02 15.10
C TYR A 80 4.37 -0.44 15.44
N ASN A 81 5.60 -0.89 15.22
CA ASN A 81 6.06 -2.20 15.67
C ASN A 81 6.38 -2.21 17.18
N SER A 82 6.87 -1.08 17.72
CA SER A 82 7.20 -0.92 19.16
C SER A 82 5.99 -0.61 20.04
N ASN A 83 4.96 0.04 19.51
CA ASN A 83 3.79 0.49 20.27
C ASN A 83 2.73 -0.61 20.54
N LEU A 84 2.98 -1.85 20.11
CA LEU A 84 2.09 -2.99 20.34
C LEU A 84 2.14 -3.53 21.78
N THR A 85 3.10 -3.11 22.60
CA THR A 85 3.29 -3.62 23.96
C THR A 85 2.44 -2.94 25.03
N GLY A 86 1.68 -1.89 24.73
CA GLY A 86 0.95 -1.16 25.78
C GLY A 86 -0.32 -0.40 25.39
N ARG A 87 -0.63 -0.20 24.10
CA ARG A 87 -1.88 0.47 23.66
C ARG A 87 -2.74 -0.48 22.84
N LYS A 88 -4.06 -0.40 23.04
CA LYS A 88 -5.02 -1.12 22.19
C LYS A 88 -4.87 -0.61 20.76
N TRP A 89 -4.68 -1.54 19.82
CA TRP A 89 -4.47 -1.20 18.41
C TRP A 89 -5.64 -0.39 17.82
N SER A 90 -6.86 -0.61 18.33
CA SER A 90 -8.06 0.19 18.02
C SER A 90 -7.80 1.70 18.16
N ASP A 91 -7.17 2.10 19.25
CA ASP A 91 -7.00 3.51 19.60
C ASP A 91 -5.88 4.14 18.76
N LEU A 92 -4.90 3.33 18.36
CA LEU A 92 -3.83 3.74 17.44
C LEU A 92 -4.40 3.98 16.04
N VAL A 93 -5.23 3.07 15.53
CA VAL A 93 -5.88 3.21 14.21
C VAL A 93 -6.86 4.39 14.20
N ALA A 94 -7.54 4.65 15.32
CA ALA A 94 -8.37 5.84 15.57
C ALA A 94 -7.63 7.17 15.49
N SER A 95 -6.30 7.16 15.62
CA SER A 95 -5.54 8.40 15.61
C SER A 95 -5.33 8.95 14.19
N ASP A 96 -5.63 10.23 13.99
CA ASP A 96 -5.22 10.99 12.80
C ASP A 96 -3.73 10.89 12.50
N LYS A 97 -2.90 10.74 13.54
CA LYS A 97 -1.45 10.58 13.39
C LYS A 97 -1.11 9.27 12.69
N PHE A 98 -1.87 8.20 12.94
CA PHE A 98 -1.71 6.92 12.23
C PHE A 98 -2.11 7.09 10.77
N SER A 99 -3.31 7.61 10.48
CA SER A 99 -3.79 7.82 9.11
C SER A 99 -2.80 8.67 8.29
N LYS A 100 -2.31 9.79 8.83
CA LYS A 100 -1.29 10.61 8.16
C LYS A 100 0.00 9.83 7.88
N CYS A 101 0.56 9.14 8.87
CA CYS A 101 1.78 8.35 8.67
C CYS A 101 1.57 7.20 7.67
N TYR A 102 0.42 6.54 7.74
CA TYR A 102 0.00 5.48 6.84
C TYR A 102 -0.05 5.97 5.38
N HIS A 103 -0.78 7.06 5.13
CA HIS A 103 -0.91 7.63 3.78
C HIS A 103 0.42 8.11 3.23
N LEU A 104 1.24 8.78 4.03
CA LEU A 104 2.58 9.22 3.62
C LEU A 104 3.50 8.05 3.26
N ALA A 105 3.43 6.94 4.01
CA ALA A 105 4.19 5.74 3.72
C ALA A 105 3.69 5.08 2.42
N LEU A 106 2.37 4.87 2.29
CA LEU A 106 1.75 4.25 1.12
C LEU A 106 2.01 5.06 -0.16
N GLU A 107 1.78 6.37 -0.12
CA GLU A 107 2.01 7.26 -1.25
C GLU A 107 3.49 7.24 -1.68
N SER A 108 4.42 7.25 -0.71
CA SER A 108 5.85 7.18 -1.04
C SER A 108 6.23 5.88 -1.74
N LEU A 109 5.64 4.75 -1.32
CA LEU A 109 5.86 3.44 -1.95
C LEU A 109 5.33 3.43 -3.39
N LEU A 110 4.13 3.99 -3.60
CA LEU A 110 3.52 4.07 -4.93
C LEU A 110 4.33 4.97 -5.88
N ARG A 111 4.80 6.12 -5.39
CA ARG A 111 5.69 7.01 -6.18
C ARG A 111 7.02 6.34 -6.52
N ALA A 112 7.60 5.59 -5.58
CA ALA A 112 8.82 4.82 -5.83
C ALA A 112 8.57 3.69 -6.85
N ALA A 113 7.44 2.98 -6.75
CA ALA A 113 7.05 1.94 -7.71
C ALA A 113 6.87 2.52 -9.12
N ALA A 114 6.20 3.66 -9.25
CA ALA A 114 6.04 4.36 -10.53
C ALA A 114 7.40 4.75 -11.13
N ALA A 115 8.35 5.20 -10.30
CA ALA A 115 9.69 5.50 -10.75
C ALA A 115 10.43 4.26 -11.27
N VAL A 116 10.33 3.13 -10.56
CA VAL A 116 10.91 1.85 -10.99
C VAL A 116 10.29 1.36 -12.29
N CYS A 117 8.96 1.48 -12.45
CA CYS A 117 8.28 1.14 -13.71
C CYS A 117 8.80 1.97 -14.89
N ARG A 118 9.10 3.26 -14.70
CA ARG A 118 9.71 4.11 -15.75
C ARG A 118 11.11 3.64 -16.14
N ILE A 119 11.92 3.19 -15.18
CA ILE A 119 13.25 2.61 -15.49
C ILE A 119 13.09 1.27 -16.23
N LEU A 120 12.14 0.44 -15.82
CA LEU A 120 11.81 -0.82 -16.49
C LEU A 120 11.37 -0.61 -17.95
N SER A 121 10.56 0.40 -18.24
CA SER A 121 10.14 0.71 -19.62
C SER A 121 11.32 1.11 -20.51
N MET A 122 12.40 1.64 -19.93
CA MET A 122 13.65 1.91 -20.65
C MET A 122 14.57 0.69 -20.78
N ARG A 123 14.15 -0.49 -20.30
CA ARG A 123 14.90 -1.76 -20.31
C ARG A 123 16.26 -1.71 -19.60
N HIS A 124 16.43 -0.79 -18.65
CA HIS A 124 17.66 -0.69 -17.85
C HIS A 124 17.56 -1.52 -16.57
N PHE A 125 18.62 -2.28 -16.26
CA PHE A 125 18.76 -3.06 -15.02
C PHE A 125 17.52 -3.92 -14.71
N VAL A 126 16.94 -4.56 -15.75
CA VAL A 126 15.64 -5.23 -15.70
C VAL A 126 15.50 -6.21 -14.53
N PRO A 127 16.46 -7.11 -14.25
CA PRO A 127 16.34 -8.04 -13.13
C PRO A 127 16.24 -7.32 -11.77
N LEU A 128 17.09 -6.30 -11.56
CA LEU A 128 17.09 -5.50 -10.34
C LEU A 128 15.78 -4.75 -10.17
N MET A 129 15.33 -4.05 -11.21
CA MET A 129 14.10 -3.26 -11.14
C MET A 129 12.86 -4.12 -10.95
N THR A 130 12.81 -5.31 -11.57
CA THR A 130 11.72 -6.27 -11.39
C THR A 130 11.67 -6.77 -9.94
N ALA A 131 12.82 -7.11 -9.36
CA ALA A 131 12.92 -7.52 -7.96
C ALA A 131 12.48 -6.40 -7.00
N ILE A 132 12.92 -5.16 -7.24
CA ILE A 132 12.50 -3.98 -6.47
C ILE A 132 10.98 -3.78 -6.58
N LEU A 133 10.41 -3.86 -7.78
CA LEU A 133 8.98 -3.67 -8.00
C LEU A 133 8.14 -4.75 -7.29
N ALA A 134 8.59 -6.01 -7.32
CA ALA A 134 7.95 -7.10 -6.60
C ALA A 134 7.96 -6.86 -5.08
N LEU A 135 9.08 -6.39 -4.51
CA LEU A 135 9.18 -6.02 -3.10
C LEU A 135 8.26 -4.84 -2.74
N LEU A 136 8.25 -3.78 -3.56
CA LEU A 136 7.36 -2.62 -3.35
C LEU A 136 5.88 -3.02 -3.40
N SER A 137 5.51 -3.89 -4.34
CA SER A 137 4.16 -4.44 -4.46
C SER A 137 3.75 -5.21 -3.20
N ARG A 138 4.62 -6.11 -2.69
CA ARG A 138 4.37 -6.85 -1.44
C ARG A 138 4.26 -5.92 -0.23
N CYS A 139 5.15 -4.94 -0.10
CA CYS A 139 5.06 -3.90 0.95
C CYS A 139 3.72 -3.14 0.88
N SER A 140 3.30 -2.73 -0.32
CA SER A 140 2.03 -2.02 -0.52
C SER A 140 0.83 -2.91 -0.16
N ALA A 141 0.84 -4.18 -0.57
CA ALA A 141 -0.22 -5.13 -0.26
C ALA A 141 -0.34 -5.38 1.25
N LEU A 142 0.78 -5.56 1.95
CA LEU A 142 0.81 -5.71 3.41
C LEU A 142 0.32 -4.45 4.12
N LEU A 143 0.72 -3.27 3.66
CA LEU A 143 0.28 -2.00 4.22
C LEU A 143 -1.24 -1.81 4.01
N ARG A 144 -1.78 -2.12 2.83
CA ARG A 144 -3.22 -2.05 2.54
C ARG A 144 -4.07 -3.03 3.34
N ARG A 145 -3.48 -4.11 3.85
CA ARG A 145 -4.16 -5.06 4.75
C ARG A 145 -4.23 -4.58 6.19
N LEU A 146 -3.52 -3.51 6.57
CA LEU A 146 -3.67 -2.95 7.91
C LEU A 146 -5.04 -2.28 8.03
N PRO A 147 -5.71 -2.41 9.20
CA PRO A 147 -6.96 -1.71 9.42
C PRO A 147 -6.71 -0.21 9.38
N THR A 148 -7.55 0.50 8.63
CA THR A 148 -7.53 1.96 8.51
C THR A 148 -8.95 2.46 8.72
N ASN A 149 -9.10 3.60 9.39
CA ASN A 149 -10.41 4.26 9.54
C ASN A 149 -10.73 5.09 8.30
N LEU A 150 -10.66 4.47 7.13
CA LEU A 150 -11.17 5.08 5.91
C LEU A 150 -12.69 4.89 5.92
N ASN A 151 -13.38 5.88 6.50
CA ASN A 151 -14.79 6.16 6.23
C ASN A 151 -14.94 6.70 4.81
#